data_AF-A0AAV1CWD8-F1
#
_entry.id   AF-A0AAV1CWD8-F1
#
_cell.length_a   1.000
_cell.length_b   1.000
_cell.length_c   1.000
_cell.angle_alpha   90.00
_cell.angle_beta   90.00
_cell.angle_gamma   90.00
#
_symmetry.space_group_name_H-M   'P 1'
#
loop_
_entity.id
_entity.type
_entity.pdbx_description
1 polymer ?
#
loop_
_entity_poly.entity_id
_entity_poly.type
_entity_poly.pdbx_seq_one_letter_code
_entity_poly.pdbx_strand_id
1 'polypeptide(L)'
;MESQLQSSALSSGSSRDKDAFRQAVRRGFHDYGPSSCTVKSNVLSFWRQHLVFEENMLEVDCPCVTPEVVLEASGHVDKFTDLMVKDIKTGTSYRTNHLIKDYCKDELEKDLAMPVDKASELKNILATLDDLSPSLVQR
;
A
#
# COMPACT_ATOMS: atom_id res chain seq x y z
N MET A 1 -24.02 33.51 9.64
CA MET A 1 -23.95 33.93 8.23
C MET A 1 -22.82 33.23 7.46
N GLU A 2 -21.86 32.59 8.14
CA GLU A 2 -20.73 31.86 7.52
C GLU A 2 -21.08 30.43 7.03
N SER A 3 -22.16 29.82 7.52
CA SER A 3 -22.56 28.45 7.14
C SER A 3 -23.14 28.32 5.73
N GLN A 4 -23.53 29.43 5.08
CA GLN A 4 -24.04 29.39 3.70
C GLN A 4 -22.95 29.57 2.63
N LEU A 5 -21.78 30.10 2.98
CA LEU A 5 -20.69 30.34 2.02
C LEU A 5 -19.84 29.09 1.75
N GLN A 6 -19.82 28.11 2.66
CA GLN A 6 -19.13 26.83 2.42
C GLN A 6 -19.95 25.86 1.56
N SER A 7 -21.27 26.03 1.46
CA SER A 7 -22.13 25.17 0.64
C SER A 7 -22.04 25.51 -0.86
N SER A 8 -21.78 26.78 -1.21
CA SER A 8 -21.74 27.23 -2.60
C SER A 8 -20.47 26.82 -3.36
N ALA A 9 -19.38 26.47 -2.66
CA ALA A 9 -18.12 26.07 -3.30
C ALA A 9 -18.10 24.61 -3.81
N LEU A 10 -19.05 23.78 -3.40
CA LEU A 10 -19.13 22.35 -3.78
C LEU A 10 -20.09 22.07 -4.97
N SER A 11 -20.78 23.10 -5.47
CA SER A 11 -21.80 22.93 -6.52
C SER A 11 -21.26 23.07 -7.94
N SER A 12 -20.07 23.65 -8.14
CA SER A 12 -19.55 24.03 -9.47
C SER A 12 -18.66 22.99 -10.17
N GLY A 13 -18.35 21.86 -9.53
CA GLY A 13 -17.57 20.78 -10.15
C GLY A 13 -18.43 19.88 -11.06
N SER A 14 -17.96 19.62 -12.28
CA SER A 14 -18.54 18.66 -13.23
C SER A 14 -18.77 17.29 -12.58
N SER A 15 -19.83 16.58 -12.98
CA SER A 15 -20.15 15.22 -12.52
C SER A 15 -18.92 14.27 -12.59
N ARG A 16 -18.10 14.43 -13.63
CA ARG A 16 -16.86 13.64 -13.83
C ARG A 16 -15.77 13.97 -12.80
N ASP A 17 -15.65 15.21 -12.35
CA ASP A 17 -14.67 15.61 -11.33
C ASP A 17 -15.06 15.11 -9.93
N LYS A 18 -16.37 15.05 -9.64
CA LYS A 18 -16.89 14.49 -8.38
C LYS A 18 -16.65 12.98 -8.31
N ASP A 19 -16.82 12.27 -9.42
CA ASP A 19 -16.58 10.83 -9.47
C ASP A 19 -15.09 10.48 -9.48
N ALA A 20 -14.25 11.28 -10.15
CA ALA A 20 -12.79 11.17 -10.08
C ALA A 20 -12.26 11.43 -8.67
N PHE A 21 -12.76 12.47 -7.98
CA PHE A 21 -12.42 12.73 -6.58
C PHE A 21 -12.85 11.60 -5.65
N ARG A 22 -14.09 11.10 -5.81
CA ARG A 22 -14.56 9.93 -5.05
C ARG A 22 -13.74 8.69 -5.33
N GLN A 23 -13.23 8.50 -6.55
CA GLN A 23 -12.45 7.32 -6.92
C GLN A 23 -10.99 7.43 -6.46
N ALA A 24 -10.43 8.64 -6.41
CA ALA A 24 -9.07 8.90 -5.93
C ALA A 24 -8.94 8.70 -4.41
N VAL A 25 -9.95 9.08 -3.61
CA VAL A 25 -9.93 8.90 -2.15
C VAL A 25 -10.15 7.44 -1.72
N ARG A 26 -10.71 6.58 -2.58
CA ARG A 26 -11.15 5.21 -2.22
C ARG A 26 -10.13 4.10 -2.43
N ARG A 27 -9.03 4.32 -3.17
CA ARG A 27 -8.07 3.25 -3.43
C ARG A 27 -7.27 2.96 -2.15
N GLY A 28 -7.45 1.76 -1.59
CA GLY A 28 -6.82 1.32 -0.34
C GLY A 28 -7.66 1.50 0.92
N PHE A 29 -8.86 2.08 0.84
CA PHE A 29 -9.78 2.25 1.98
C PHE A 29 -11.09 1.49 1.73
N HIS A 30 -11.53 0.72 2.73
CA HIS A 30 -12.71 -0.14 2.64
C HIS A 30 -13.56 -0.04 3.91
N ASP A 31 -14.88 0.07 3.74
CA ASP A 31 -15.85 0.02 4.83
C ASP A 31 -16.32 -1.42 5.06
N TYR A 32 -16.38 -1.84 6.32
CA TYR A 32 -16.90 -3.15 6.70
C TYR A 32 -18.42 -3.08 6.90
N GLY A 33 -19.16 -3.94 6.21
CA GLY A 33 -20.61 -4.11 6.43
C GLY A 33 -20.92 -4.91 7.70
N PRO A 34 -22.19 -4.99 8.13
CA PRO A 34 -22.56 -5.62 9.41
C PRO A 34 -22.05 -7.05 9.59
N SER A 35 -22.18 -7.90 8.58
CA SER A 35 -21.66 -9.27 8.62
C SER A 35 -20.14 -9.32 8.69
N SER A 36 -19.45 -8.44 7.95
CA SER A 36 -17.98 -8.37 7.95
C SER A 36 -17.44 -7.82 9.27
N CYS A 37 -18.14 -6.90 9.92
CA CYS A 37 -17.83 -6.44 11.28
C CYS A 37 -17.91 -7.60 12.28
N THR A 38 -18.96 -8.43 12.21
CA THR A 38 -19.07 -9.63 13.06
C THR A 38 -17.91 -10.59 12.83
N VAL A 39 -17.54 -10.85 11.56
CA VAL A 39 -16.40 -11.71 11.23
C VAL A 39 -15.09 -11.12 11.78
N LYS A 40 -14.83 -9.83 11.58
CA LYS A 40 -13.65 -9.15 12.12
C LYS A 40 -13.58 -9.29 13.64
N SER A 41 -14.68 -9.05 14.35
CA SER A 41 -14.76 -9.21 15.81
C SER A 41 -14.47 -10.63 16.25
N ASN A 42 -15.02 -11.64 15.56
CA ASN A 42 -14.78 -13.05 15.89
C ASN A 42 -13.31 -13.44 15.70
N VAL A 43 -12.67 -12.99 14.62
CA VAL A 43 -11.24 -13.23 14.36
C VAL A 43 -10.38 -12.58 15.46
N LEU A 44 -10.68 -11.34 15.84
CA LEU A 44 -9.95 -10.66 16.92
C LEU A 44 -10.12 -11.36 18.28
N SER A 45 -11.33 -11.81 18.60
CA SER A 45 -11.60 -12.56 19.84
C SER A 45 -10.84 -13.88 19.88
N PHE A 46 -10.82 -14.63 18.77
CA PHE A 46 -10.03 -15.86 18.65
C PHE A 46 -8.53 -15.59 18.82
N TRP A 47 -8.01 -14.52 18.20
CA TRP A 47 -6.60 -14.16 18.29
C TRP A 47 -6.18 -13.78 19.72
N ARG A 48 -7.03 -13.04 20.45
CA ARG A 48 -6.82 -12.76 21.88
C ARG A 48 -6.85 -14.02 22.74
N GLN A 49 -7.79 -14.93 22.46
CA GLN A 49 -7.83 -16.22 23.15
C GLN A 49 -6.52 -16.98 23.01
N HIS A 50 -6.00 -17.06 21.80
CA HIS A 50 -4.79 -17.82 21.52
C HIS A 50 -3.51 -17.15 22.02
N LEU A 51 -3.36 -15.83 21.91
CA LEU A 51 -2.10 -15.17 22.28
C LEU A 51 -2.11 -14.53 23.66
N VAL A 52 -3.21 -13.90 24.06
CA VAL A 52 -3.27 -13.20 25.35
C VAL A 52 -3.55 -14.19 26.47
N PHE A 53 -4.55 -15.07 26.30
CA PHE A 53 -4.96 -15.98 27.36
C PHE A 53 -4.16 -17.28 27.39
N GLU A 54 -3.97 -17.96 26.27
CA GLU A 54 -3.23 -19.23 26.24
C GLU A 54 -1.71 -19.04 26.48
N GLU A 55 -1.09 -18.04 25.84
CA GLU A 55 0.34 -17.73 26.02
C GLU A 55 0.63 -16.71 27.14
N ASN A 56 -0.40 -16.28 27.89
CA ASN A 56 -0.31 -15.36 29.03
C ASN A 56 0.44 -14.04 28.71
N MET A 57 0.16 -13.43 27.56
CA MET A 57 0.72 -12.14 27.16
C MET A 57 0.00 -10.95 27.80
N LEU A 58 0.69 -9.82 27.93
CA LEU A 58 0.10 -8.56 28.42
C LEU A 58 -0.48 -7.75 27.25
N GLU A 59 -1.79 -7.56 27.23
CA GLU A 59 -2.47 -6.68 26.26
C GLU A 59 -2.34 -5.21 26.69
N VAL A 60 -1.91 -4.35 25.78
CA VAL A 60 -1.76 -2.89 25.99
C VAL A 60 -2.37 -2.17 24.79
N ASP A 61 -3.09 -1.07 25.03
CA ASP A 61 -3.63 -0.19 24.01
C ASP A 61 -2.88 1.14 23.98
N CYS A 62 -2.48 1.59 22.79
CA CYS A 62 -1.61 2.74 22.56
C CYS A 62 -2.25 3.70 21.55
N PRO A 63 -2.01 5.02 21.68
CA PRO A 63 -2.56 5.99 20.74
C PRO A 63 -1.96 5.83 19.33
N CYS A 64 -2.78 6.03 18.29
CA CYS A 64 -2.31 6.02 16.90
C CYS A 64 -1.43 7.23 16.56
N VAL A 65 -1.62 8.36 17.25
CA VAL A 65 -0.82 9.58 17.03
C VAL A 65 0.51 9.43 17.74
N THR A 66 1.59 9.36 16.98
CA THR A 66 2.95 9.12 17.49
C THR A 66 3.85 10.34 17.21
N PRO A 67 4.59 10.88 18.21
CA PRO A 67 5.56 11.95 17.99
C PRO A 67 6.71 11.52 17.06
N GLU A 68 7.20 12.43 16.22
CA GLU A 68 8.24 12.16 15.22
C GLU A 68 9.52 11.55 15.81
N VAL A 69 9.98 12.04 16.96
CA VAL A 69 11.18 11.54 17.67
C VAL A 69 11.12 10.03 17.95
N VAL A 70 9.93 9.45 18.16
CA VAL A 70 9.76 8.01 18.38
C VAL A 70 9.94 7.22 17.08
N LEU A 71 9.46 7.78 15.95
CA LEU A 71 9.61 7.18 14.63
C LEU A 71 11.04 7.29 14.11
N GLU A 72 11.73 8.38 14.44
CA GLU A 72 13.17 8.55 14.14
C GLU A 72 14.01 7.56 14.95
N ALA A 73 13.80 7.48 16.27
CA ALA A 73 14.53 6.56 17.15
C ALA A 73 14.31 5.08 16.78
N SER A 74 13.14 4.71 16.26
CA SER A 74 12.86 3.35 15.77
C SER A 74 13.35 3.10 14.34
N GLY A 75 13.86 4.12 13.65
CA GLY A 75 14.38 4.04 12.29
C GLY A 75 13.30 3.96 11.19
N HIS A 76 12.03 4.20 11.53
CA HIS A 76 10.94 4.19 10.55
C HIS A 76 11.08 5.33 9.54
N VAL A 77 11.56 6.50 9.98
CA VAL A 77 11.73 7.68 9.11
C VAL A 77 12.67 7.39 7.93
N ASP A 78 13.75 6.65 8.17
CA ASP A 78 14.76 6.39 7.13
C ASP A 78 14.50 5.13 6.30
N LYS A 79 13.87 4.10 6.89
CA LYS A 79 13.79 2.75 6.30
C LYS A 79 12.41 2.37 5.80
N PHE A 80 11.34 3.00 6.30
CA PHE A 80 9.97 2.64 5.92
C PHE A 80 9.53 3.36 4.64
N THR A 81 10.25 3.11 3.55
CA THR A 81 10.01 3.76 2.26
C THR A 81 9.98 2.75 1.11
N ASP A 82 8.98 2.89 0.25
CA ASP A 82 8.91 2.16 -1.01
C ASP A 82 9.52 2.96 -2.17
N LEU A 83 10.18 2.25 -3.08
CA LEU A 83 10.65 2.85 -4.33
C LEU A 83 9.47 3.09 -5.27
N MET A 84 9.40 4.32 -5.80
CA MET A 84 8.33 4.77 -6.70
C MET A 84 8.93 5.34 -7.98
N VAL A 85 8.34 5.00 -9.13
CA VAL A 85 8.68 5.56 -10.46
C VAL A 85 7.49 6.36 -10.97
N LYS A 86 7.76 7.53 -11.53
CA LYS A 86 6.74 8.42 -12.09
C LYS A 86 6.90 8.52 -13.60
N ASP A 87 5.81 8.30 -14.33
CA ASP A 87 5.78 8.59 -15.77
C ASP A 87 5.75 10.11 -16.00
N ILE A 88 6.69 10.60 -16.81
CA ILE A 88 6.87 12.02 -17.11
C ILE A 88 5.67 12.57 -17.91
N LYS A 89 5.00 11.72 -18.71
CA LYS A 89 3.90 12.15 -19.60
C LYS A 89 2.56 12.17 -18.89
N THR A 90 2.22 11.12 -18.17
CA THR A 90 0.92 11.01 -17.47
C THR A 90 0.96 11.54 -16.04
N GLY A 91 2.15 11.67 -15.44
CA GLY A 91 2.32 12.03 -14.05
C GLY A 91 1.92 10.93 -13.06
N THR A 92 1.57 9.73 -13.54
CA THR A 92 1.16 8.60 -12.71
C THR A 92 2.37 7.98 -12.02
N SER A 93 2.27 7.74 -10.71
CA SER A 93 3.30 7.08 -9.92
C SER A 93 2.98 5.60 -9.73
N TYR A 94 3.99 4.75 -9.87
CA TYR A 94 3.90 3.30 -9.72
C TYR A 94 4.91 2.84 -8.68
N ARG A 95 4.54 1.85 -7.86
CA ARG A 95 5.48 1.18 -6.96
C ARG A 95 6.43 0.33 -7.81
N THR A 96 7.73 0.57 -7.69
CA THR A 96 8.75 0.06 -8.62
C THR A 96 8.81 -1.46 -8.63
N ASN A 97 8.76 -2.09 -7.46
CA ASN A 97 8.76 -3.56 -7.35
C ASN A 97 7.54 -4.18 -8.04
N HIS A 98 6.34 -3.61 -7.87
CA HIS A 98 5.14 -4.12 -8.55
C HIS A 98 5.27 -3.97 -10.08
N LEU A 99 5.75 -2.81 -10.54
CA LEU A 99 5.93 -2.55 -11.97
C LEU A 99 6.91 -3.54 -12.63
N ILE A 100 8.06 -3.79 -11.99
CA ILE A 100 9.06 -4.74 -12.50
C ILE A 100 8.50 -6.17 -12.44
N LYS A 101 7.81 -6.52 -11.35
CA LYS A 101 7.21 -7.86 -11.17
C LYS A 101 6.21 -8.17 -12.27
N ASP A 102 5.34 -7.22 -12.58
CA ASP A 102 4.33 -7.38 -13.61
C ASP A 102 4.98 -7.48 -14.99
N TYR A 103 5.98 -6.64 -15.29
CA TYR A 103 6.74 -6.73 -16.54
C TYR A 103 7.45 -8.09 -16.72
N CYS A 104 8.17 -8.56 -15.70
CA CYS A 104 8.87 -9.85 -15.78
C CYS A 104 7.92 -11.03 -15.97
N LYS A 105 6.74 -11.01 -15.31
CA LYS A 105 5.72 -12.05 -15.50
C LYS A 105 5.13 -12.02 -16.89
N ASP A 106 4.77 -10.84 -17.38
CA ASP A 106 4.22 -10.65 -18.72
C ASP A 106 5.17 -11.14 -19.83
N GLU A 107 6.47 -10.87 -19.70
CA GLU A 107 7.48 -11.35 -20.64
C GLU A 107 7.67 -12.88 -20.58
N LEU A 108 7.64 -13.47 -19.38
CA LEU A 108 7.72 -14.93 -19.20
C LEU A 108 6.50 -15.67 -19.76
N GLU A 109 5.32 -15.04 -19.76
CA GLU A 109 4.07 -15.65 -20.25
C GLU A 109 3.89 -15.50 -21.78
N LYS A 110 4.35 -14.39 -22.37
CA LYS A 110 4.16 -14.10 -23.81
C LYS A 110 5.16 -14.86 -24.69
N ASP A 111 6.41 -14.99 -24.26
CA ASP A 111 7.47 -15.61 -25.07
C ASP A 111 7.85 -17.01 -24.57
N LEU A 112 7.07 -18.02 -24.96
CA LEU A 112 7.42 -19.44 -24.73
C LEU A 112 8.74 -19.86 -25.41
N ALA A 113 9.25 -19.05 -26.35
CA ALA A 113 10.49 -19.30 -27.11
C ALA A 113 11.66 -18.41 -26.68
N MET A 114 11.59 -17.77 -25.50
CA MET A 114 12.68 -16.94 -25.01
C MET A 114 13.96 -17.75 -24.75
N PRO A 115 15.15 -17.16 -24.98
CA PRO A 115 16.41 -17.84 -24.68
C PRO A 115 16.50 -18.15 -23.18
N VAL A 116 16.95 -19.38 -22.87
CA VAL A 116 17.00 -19.95 -21.51
C VAL A 116 17.73 -19.03 -20.53
N ASP A 117 18.79 -18.37 -21.00
CA ASP A 117 19.61 -17.46 -20.18
C ASP A 117 18.79 -16.26 -19.68
N LYS A 118 18.05 -15.58 -20.56
CA LYS A 118 17.20 -14.43 -20.18
C LYS A 118 16.06 -14.83 -19.25
N ALA A 119 15.47 -16.01 -19.46
CA ALA A 119 14.44 -16.54 -18.58
C ALA A 119 14.98 -16.80 -17.15
N SER A 120 16.24 -17.24 -17.04
CA SER A 120 16.91 -17.45 -15.75
C SER A 120 17.19 -16.12 -15.04
N GLU A 121 17.63 -15.11 -15.79
CA GLU A 121 17.90 -13.76 -15.26
C GLU A 121 16.62 -13.11 -14.73
N LEU A 122 15.52 -13.16 -15.47
CA LEU A 122 14.23 -12.60 -15.04
C LEU A 122 13.71 -13.29 -13.77
N LYS A 123 13.90 -14.60 -13.63
CA LYS A 123 13.54 -15.34 -12.41
C LYS A 123 14.41 -14.94 -11.23
N ASN A 124 15.70 -14.71 -11.44
CA ASN A 124 16.61 -14.25 -10.39
C ASN A 124 16.26 -12.81 -9.94
N ILE A 125 15.90 -11.94 -10.89
CA ILE A 125 15.42 -10.58 -10.59
C ILE A 125 14.13 -10.65 -9.77
N LEU A 126 13.17 -11.49 -10.16
CA LEU A 126 11.92 -11.69 -9.41
C LEU A 126 12.16 -12.19 -7.97
N ALA A 127 13.15 -13.07 -7.77
CA ALA A 127 13.49 -13.60 -6.46
C ALA A 127 14.14 -12.58 -5.52
N THR A 128 14.82 -11.58 -6.07
CA THR A 128 15.57 -10.55 -5.31
C THR A 128 14.82 -9.21 -5.23
N LEU A 129 13.66 -9.11 -5.88
CA LEU A 129 12.94 -7.86 -6.10
C LEU A 129 12.44 -7.21 -4.80
N ASP A 130 12.05 -8.02 -3.82
CA ASP A 130 11.53 -7.53 -2.54
C ASP A 130 12.66 -7.05 -1.60
N ASP A 131 13.91 -7.42 -1.86
CA ASP A 131 15.09 -6.98 -1.12
C ASP A 131 15.73 -5.71 -1.71
N LEU A 132 15.14 -5.14 -2.76
CA LEU A 132 15.63 -3.92 -3.39
C LEU A 132 15.48 -2.73 -2.45
N SER A 133 16.61 -2.22 -1.96
CA SER A 133 16.68 -1.03 -1.14
C SER A 133 17.11 0.21 -1.95
N PRO A 134 16.76 1.43 -1.51
CA PRO A 134 17.11 2.67 -2.21
C PRO A 134 18.61 2.87 -2.46
N SER A 135 19.47 2.30 -1.62
CA SER A 135 20.92 2.39 -1.75
C SER A 135 21.48 1.67 -2.98
N LEU A 136 20.74 0.72 -3.56
CA LEU A 136 21.13 0.01 -4.79
C LEU A 136 20.79 0.80 -6.07
N VAL A 137 19.83 1.73 -5.99
CA VAL A 137 19.32 2.49 -7.14
C VAL A 137 20.05 3.84 -7.32
N GLN A 138 20.71 4.35 -6.27
CA GLN A 138 21.44 5.63 -6.29
C GLN A 138 22.90 5.56 -6.79
N ARG A 139 23.33 4.46 -7.42
CA ARG A 139 24.67 4.35 -8.04
C ARG A 139 24.64 4.59 -9.54
#